data_AF-T1CJE4-F1
#
_entry.id   AF-T1CJE4-F1
#
_cell.length_a   1.000
_cell.length_b   1.000
_cell.length_c   1.000
_cell.angle_alpha   90.00
_cell.angle_beta   90.00
_cell.angle_gamma   90.00
#
_symmetry.space_group_name_H-M   'P 1'
#
loop_
_entity.id
_entity.type
_entity.pdbx_description
1 polymer ?
#
loop_
_entity_poly.entity_id
_entity_poly.type
_entity_poly.pdbx_seq_one_letter_code
_entity_poly.pdbx_strand_id
1 'polypeptide(L)'
;MEAARAAPPAWPVTRISRFIDHMVVAHHFERKQLVAWFGQIHPLPGVLKLMHHPLEALPWNTYRQLLVTSARIQAGKAWMTRHREALAQEERHEGVPGSLIAAIIGIETDYGQDIGN
;
A
#
# COMPACT_ATOMS: atom_id res chain seq x y z
N MET A 1 -13.04 29.76 16.60
CA MET A 1 -11.64 30.11 16.29
C MET A 1 -11.11 29.06 15.35
N GLU A 2 -11.06 29.39 14.07
CA GLU A 2 -10.63 28.49 13.00
C GLU A 2 -9.10 28.44 13.00
N ALA A 3 -8.54 27.31 13.43
CA ALA A 3 -7.10 27.11 13.42
C ALA A 3 -6.62 27.15 11.97
N ALA A 4 -5.76 28.11 11.65
CA ALA A 4 -5.12 28.24 10.35
C ALA A 4 -4.47 26.89 9.97
N ARG A 5 -5.06 26.21 8.99
CA ARG A 5 -4.47 25.01 8.38
C ARG A 5 -3.21 25.46 7.65
N ALA A 6 -2.04 25.17 8.21
CA ALA A 6 -0.77 25.32 7.52
C ALA A 6 -0.84 24.58 6.17
N ALA A 7 -0.47 25.27 5.09
CA ALA A 7 -0.36 24.63 3.78
C ALA A 7 0.61 23.44 3.89
N PRO A 8 0.30 22.28 3.26
CA PRO A 8 1.21 21.15 3.29
C PRO A 8 2.59 21.57 2.75
N PRO A 9 3.68 21.02 3.30
CA PRO A 9 5.01 21.34 2.80
C PRO A 9 5.07 20.95 1.31
N ALA A 10 5.29 21.93 0.45
CA ALA A 10 5.70 21.66 -0.93
C ALA A 10 6.97 20.81 -0.86
N TRP A 11 7.02 19.73 -1.64
CA TRP A 11 8.24 18.93 -1.74
C TRP A 11 9.43 19.85 -2.05
N PRO A 12 10.58 19.71 -1.37
CA PRO A 12 11.74 20.53 -1.69
C PRO A 12 12.07 20.38 -3.17
N VAL A 13 12.02 21.47 -3.93
CA VAL A 13 12.28 21.47 -5.38
C VAL A 13 13.61 20.76 -5.69
N THR A 14 14.60 20.92 -4.82
CA THR A 14 15.91 20.27 -4.90
C THR A 14 15.86 18.75 -4.84
N ARG A 15 14.93 18.15 -4.07
CA ARG A 15 14.78 16.69 -3.99
C ARG A 15 14.12 16.14 -5.27
N ILE A 16 13.11 16.85 -5.80
CA ILE A 16 12.46 16.48 -7.07
C ILE A 16 13.47 16.58 -8.22
N SER A 17 14.22 17.68 -8.32
CA SER A 17 15.24 17.83 -9.38
C SER A 17 16.27 16.73 -9.35
N ARG A 18 16.78 16.35 -8.16
CA ARG A 18 17.74 15.26 -8.01
C ARG A 18 17.17 13.91 -8.44
N PHE A 19 15.90 13.64 -8.12
CA PHE A 19 15.23 12.42 -8.58
C PHE A 19 15.09 12.42 -10.11
N ILE A 20 14.69 13.54 -10.72
CA ILE A 20 14.62 13.68 -12.17
C ILE A 20 16.01 13.43 -12.80
N ASP A 21 17.07 14.02 -12.25
CA ASP A 21 18.44 13.82 -12.73
C ASP A 21 18.83 12.33 -12.71
N HIS A 22 18.52 11.64 -11.61
CA HIS A 22 18.75 10.20 -11.49
C HIS A 22 17.98 9.40 -12.54
N MET A 23 16.69 9.69 -12.74
CA MET A 23 15.85 8.98 -13.73
C MET A 23 16.33 9.22 -15.16
N VAL A 24 16.86 10.40 -15.47
CA VAL A 24 17.43 10.72 -16.79
C VAL A 24 18.76 9.97 -16.99
N VAL A 25 19.65 9.98 -16.01
CA VAL A 25 21.00 9.40 -16.16
C VAL A 25 20.98 7.88 -16.08
N ALA A 26 20.32 7.31 -15.07
CA ALA A 26 20.35 5.88 -14.78
C ALA A 26 19.30 5.08 -15.58
N HIS A 27 18.19 5.71 -15.94
CA HIS A 27 17.04 5.04 -16.56
C HIS A 27 16.63 5.65 -17.91
N HIS A 28 17.37 6.65 -18.41
CA HIS A 28 17.19 7.26 -19.73
C HIS A 28 15.81 7.84 -20.01
N PHE A 29 15.12 8.31 -18.97
CA PHE A 29 13.85 9.04 -19.14
C PHE A 29 14.05 10.41 -19.80
N GLU A 30 13.01 10.87 -20.50
CA GLU A 30 12.99 12.20 -21.10
C GLU A 30 12.72 13.27 -20.02
N ARG A 31 13.66 14.20 -19.85
CA ARG A 31 13.62 15.18 -18.76
C ARG A 31 12.37 16.06 -18.82
N LYS A 32 11.99 16.56 -20.01
CA LYS A 32 10.86 17.49 -20.17
C LYS A 32 9.56 16.82 -19.74
N GLN A 33 9.36 15.55 -20.11
CA GLN A 33 8.23 14.74 -19.66
C GLN A 33 8.18 14.61 -18.13
N LEU A 34 9.30 14.26 -17.49
CA LEU A 34 9.35 14.14 -16.03
C LEU A 34 9.02 15.48 -15.35
N VAL A 35 9.62 16.59 -15.80
CA VAL A 35 9.31 17.93 -15.27
C VAL A 35 7.82 18.26 -15.45
N ALA A 36 7.23 17.95 -16.60
CA ALA A 36 5.81 18.19 -16.85
C ALA A 36 4.90 17.37 -15.94
N TRP A 37 5.22 16.10 -15.66
CA TRP A 37 4.45 15.29 -14.70
C TRP A 37 4.60 15.77 -13.27
N PHE A 38 5.84 16.02 -12.81
CA PHE A 38 6.08 16.52 -11.46
C PHE A 38 5.53 17.93 -11.23
N GLY A 39 5.33 18.73 -12.29
CA GLY A 39 4.65 20.02 -12.21
C GLY A 39 3.15 19.94 -11.90
N GLN A 40 2.52 18.76 -12.06
CA GLN A 40 1.10 18.54 -11.84
C GLN A 40 0.78 17.85 -10.51
N ILE A 41 1.80 17.36 -9.80
CA ILE A 41 1.58 16.65 -8.54
C ILE A 41 1.51 17.61 -7.35
N HIS A 42 0.67 17.26 -6.38
CA HIS A 42 0.57 17.98 -5.12
C HIS A 42 0.78 17.02 -3.94
N PRO A 43 1.46 17.45 -2.87
CA PRO A 43 1.52 16.67 -1.64
C PRO A 43 0.11 16.37 -1.13
N LEU A 44 -0.14 15.12 -0.73
CA LEU A 44 -1.41 14.71 -0.11
C LEU A 44 -1.27 14.80 1.41
N PRO A 45 -1.85 15.82 2.08
CA PRO A 45 -1.66 16.03 3.52
C PRO A 45 -2.14 14.84 4.36
N GLY A 46 -3.21 14.17 3.90
CA GLY A 46 -3.75 12.97 4.54
C GLY A 46 -2.75 11.82 4.56
N VAL A 47 -2.07 11.55 3.43
CA VAL A 47 -1.03 10.52 3.34
C VAL A 47 0.14 10.85 4.26
N LEU A 48 0.62 12.10 4.22
CA LEU A 48 1.71 12.55 5.09
C LEU A 48 1.36 12.38 6.57
N LYS A 49 0.11 12.64 6.97
CA LYS A 49 -0.35 12.43 8.34
C LYS A 49 -0.38 10.94 8.70
N LEU A 50 -0.92 10.10 7.83
CA LEU A 50 -1.04 8.65 8.06
C LEU A 50 0.33 7.97 8.20
N MET A 51 1.34 8.41 7.44
CA MET A 51 2.71 7.90 7.53
C MET A 51 3.34 8.03 8.92
N HIS A 52 2.91 9.00 9.74
CA HIS A 52 3.45 9.22 11.09
C HIS A 52 2.72 8.40 12.17
N HIS A 53 1.63 7.72 11.84
CA HIS A 53 0.80 6.98 12.78
C HIS A 53 0.44 5.58 12.25
N PRO A 54 1.43 4.71 12.03
CA PRO A 54 1.19 3.34 11.57
C PRO A 54 0.41 2.53 12.61
N LEU A 55 -0.55 1.73 12.16
CA LEU A 55 -1.34 0.85 13.04
C LEU A 55 -0.49 -0.29 13.60
N GLU A 56 0.58 -0.66 12.90
CA GLU A 56 1.56 -1.68 13.27
C GLU A 56 2.31 -1.33 14.56
N ALA A 57 2.33 -0.05 14.96
CA ALA A 57 2.94 0.39 16.22
C ALA A 57 2.06 0.09 17.46
N LEU A 58 0.82 -0.37 17.28
CA LEU A 58 -0.06 -0.74 18.39
C LEU A 58 0.46 -2.01 19.12
N PRO A 59 0.19 -2.15 20.44
CA PRO A 59 0.46 -3.41 21.13
C PRO A 59 -0.19 -4.60 20.43
N TRP A 60 0.49 -5.75 20.40
CA TRP A 60 0.05 -6.92 19.66
C TRP A 60 -1.41 -7.32 19.93
N ASN A 61 -1.83 -7.30 21.21
CA ASN A 61 -3.19 -7.67 21.58
C ASN A 61 -4.24 -6.77 20.92
N THR A 62 -3.94 -5.49 20.70
CA THR A 62 -4.82 -4.54 20.01
C THR A 62 -4.72 -4.72 18.50
N TYR A 63 -3.50 -4.79 17.94
CA TYR A 63 -3.29 -4.93 16.50
C TYR A 63 -3.93 -6.21 15.95
N ARG A 64 -3.79 -7.34 16.66
CA ARG A 64 -4.39 -8.64 16.29
C ARG A 64 -5.91 -8.55 16.13
N GLN A 65 -6.59 -7.74 16.96
CA GLN A 65 -8.06 -7.61 16.91
C GLN A 65 -8.53 -6.92 15.62
N LEU A 66 -7.69 -6.08 15.01
CA LEU A 66 -7.98 -5.45 13.71
C LEU A 66 -7.88 -6.45 12.57
N LEU A 67 -7.01 -7.48 12.70
CA LEU A 67 -6.72 -8.42 11.62
C LEU A 67 -7.52 -9.72 11.69
N VAL A 68 -7.64 -10.31 12.88
CA VAL A 68 -8.23 -11.64 13.09
C VAL A 68 -9.68 -11.49 13.53
N THR A 69 -10.54 -11.14 12.59
CA THR A 69 -11.98 -10.95 12.82
C THR A 69 -12.80 -12.12 12.29
N SER A 70 -13.96 -12.38 12.89
CA SER A 70 -14.89 -13.41 12.38
C SER A 70 -15.28 -13.16 10.93
N ALA A 71 -15.49 -11.89 10.55
CA ALA A 71 -15.83 -11.52 9.17
C ALA A 71 -14.72 -11.93 8.19
N ARG A 72 -13.46 -11.56 8.47
CA ARG A 72 -12.32 -11.88 7.60
C ARG A 72 -12.04 -13.38 7.53
N ILE A 73 -12.27 -14.12 8.61
CA ILE A 73 -12.15 -15.58 8.60
C ILE A 73 -13.18 -16.20 7.65
N GLN A 74 -14.43 -15.75 7.68
CA GLN A 74 -15.46 -16.27 6.78
C GLN A 74 -15.19 -15.89 5.32
N ALA A 75 -14.79 -14.63 5.07
CA ALA A 75 -14.36 -14.19 3.76
C ALA A 75 -13.19 -15.02 3.22
N GLY A 76 -12.20 -15.32 4.06
CA GLY A 76 -11.06 -16.16 3.71
C GLY A 76 -11.43 -17.59 3.33
N LYS A 77 -12.34 -18.22 4.09
CA LYS A 77 -12.86 -19.55 3.74
C LYS A 77 -13.57 -19.54 2.38
N ALA A 78 -14.40 -18.53 2.13
CA ALA A 78 -15.10 -18.39 0.86
C ALA A 78 -14.11 -18.16 -0.30
N TRP A 79 -13.14 -17.27 -0.10
CA TRP A 79 -12.12 -16.94 -1.09
C TRP A 79 -11.23 -18.15 -1.41
N MET A 80 -10.76 -18.88 -0.40
CA MET A 80 -9.98 -20.11 -0.59
C MET A 80 -10.79 -21.19 -1.31
N THR A 81 -12.08 -21.31 -1.01
CA THR A 81 -12.96 -22.28 -1.69
C THR A 81 -13.08 -21.93 -3.18
N ARG A 82 -13.23 -20.64 -3.50
CA ARG A 82 -13.29 -20.15 -4.88
C ARG A 82 -11.98 -20.37 -5.65
N HIS A 83 -10.82 -20.28 -5.00
CA HIS A 83 -9.50 -20.36 -5.64
C HIS A 83 -8.75 -21.67 -5.31
N ARG A 84 -9.48 -22.73 -4.92
CA ARG A 84 -8.88 -23.98 -4.42
C ARG A 84 -7.86 -24.59 -5.38
N GLU A 85 -8.15 -24.61 -6.67
CA GLU A 85 -7.28 -25.21 -7.68
C GLU A 85 -5.96 -24.45 -7.82
N ALA A 86 -6.03 -23.11 -7.89
CA ALA A 86 -4.86 -22.24 -7.95
C ALA A 86 -4.00 -22.37 -6.68
N LEU A 87 -4.63 -22.37 -5.50
CA LEU A 87 -3.91 -22.56 -4.24
C LEU A 87 -3.21 -23.93 -4.17
N ALA A 88 -3.87 -24.99 -4.62
CA ALA A 88 -3.27 -26.32 -4.65
C ALA A 88 -2.13 -26.43 -5.68
N GLN A 89 -2.19 -25.67 -6.77
CA GLN A 89 -1.10 -25.57 -7.74
C GLN A 89 0.09 -24.85 -7.12
N GLU A 90 -0.09 -23.66 -6.55
CA GLU A 90 0.98 -22.91 -5.91
C GLU A 90 1.63 -23.67 -4.76
N GLU A 91 0.83 -24.37 -3.94
CA GLU A 91 1.38 -25.21 -2.87
C GLU A 91 2.27 -26.34 -3.40
N ARG A 92 1.96 -26.91 -4.58
CA ARG A 92 2.83 -27.91 -5.22
C ARG A 92 4.09 -27.32 -5.85
N HIS A 93 3.98 -26.11 -6.40
CA HIS A 93 5.07 -25.47 -7.13
C HIS A 93 6.09 -24.82 -6.18
N GLU A 94 5.60 -24.06 -5.20
CA GLU A 94 6.41 -23.21 -4.32
C GLU A 94 6.49 -23.74 -2.88
N GLY A 95 5.68 -24.74 -2.53
CA GLY A 95 5.66 -25.30 -1.16
C GLY A 95 5.00 -24.39 -0.13
N VAL A 96 4.33 -23.31 -0.55
CA VAL A 96 3.64 -22.38 0.34
C VAL A 96 2.20 -22.84 0.56
N PRO A 97 1.78 -23.13 1.80
CA PRO A 97 0.40 -23.48 2.12
C PRO A 97 -0.60 -22.46 1.57
N GLY A 98 -1.65 -22.93 0.90
CA GLY A 98 -2.67 -22.04 0.34
C GLY A 98 -3.36 -21.12 1.37
N SER A 99 -3.40 -21.54 2.63
CA SER A 99 -3.93 -20.74 3.75
C SER A 99 -3.06 -19.52 4.07
N LEU A 100 -1.73 -19.58 3.87
CA LEU A 100 -0.84 -18.44 4.07
C LEU A 100 -1.00 -17.41 2.95
N ILE A 101 -1.12 -17.88 1.70
CA ILE A 101 -1.41 -17.01 0.55
C ILE A 101 -2.73 -16.26 0.79
N ALA A 102 -3.77 -16.99 1.20
CA ALA A 102 -5.06 -16.39 1.52
C ALA A 102 -4.98 -15.40 2.69
N ALA A 103 -4.20 -15.69 3.73
CA ALA A 103 -4.02 -14.78 4.86
C ALA A 103 -3.40 -13.45 4.44
N ILE A 104 -2.36 -13.46 3.60
CA ILE A 104 -1.75 -12.23 3.06
C ILE A 104 -2.77 -11.42 2.28
N ILE A 105 -3.44 -12.03 1.31
CA ILE A 105 -4.44 -11.36 0.47
C ILE A 105 -5.57 -10.75 1.32
N GLY A 106 -6.00 -11.46 2.36
CA GLY A 106 -7.02 -11.00 3.30
C GLY A 106 -6.57 -9.84 4.19
N ILE A 107 -5.29 -9.81 4.60
CA ILE A 107 -4.73 -8.70 5.38
C ILE A 107 -4.55 -7.46 4.50
N GLU A 108 -4.00 -7.63 3.30
CA GLU A 108 -3.62 -6.52 2.43
C GLU A 108 -4.80 -5.83 1.75
N THR A 109 -5.84 -6.60 1.37
CA THR A 109 -6.90 -6.08 0.49
C THR A 109 -8.31 -6.52 0.86
N ASP A 110 -8.46 -7.22 1.98
CA ASP A 110 -9.70 -7.92 2.36
C ASP A 110 -10.27 -8.75 1.20
N TYR A 111 -9.38 -9.50 0.54
CA TYR A 111 -9.71 -10.33 -0.63
C TYR A 111 -10.19 -9.52 -1.85
N GLY A 112 -9.60 -8.34 -2.06
CA GLY A 112 -9.85 -7.45 -3.20
C GLY A 112 -10.99 -6.45 -3.01
N GLN A 113 -11.55 -6.33 -1.80
CA GLN A 113 -12.57 -5.33 -1.50
C GLN A 113 -11.98 -3.94 -1.26
N ASP A 114 -10.73 -3.87 -0.79
CA ASP A 114 -9.99 -2.63 -0.59
C ASP A 114 -8.65 -2.72 -1.33
N ILE A 115 -8.49 -1.92 -2.39
CA ILE A 115 -7.28 -1.88 -3.22
C ILE A 115 -6.66 -0.47 -3.26
N GLY A 116 -7.10 0.42 -2.37
CA GLY A 116 -6.77 1.84 -2.38
C GLY A 116 -7.78 2.71 -3.16
N ASN A 117 -7.76 4.01 -2.85
CA ASN A 117 -8.62 5.05 -3.42
C ASN A 117 -7.85 6.02 -4.32
#